data_AF-A0AAW7X8M0-F1
#
_entry.id   AF-A0AAW7X8M0-F1
#
_cell.length_a   1.000
_cell.length_b   1.000
_cell.length_c   1.000
_cell.angle_alpha   90.00
_cell.angle_beta   90.00
_cell.angle_gamma   90.00
#
_symmetry.space_group_name_H-M   'P 1'
#
loop_
_entity.id
_entity.type
_entity.pdbx_description
1 polymer ?
#
loop_
_entity_poly.entity_id
_entity_poly.type
_entity_poly.pdbx_seq_one_letter_code
_entity_poly.pdbx_strand_id
1 'polypeptide(L)' 'MKGAVFVTLKTMIEESHGPTAWAALVDKVAPECEGVYDANENYPDADAIAYIGAVAELLNSSASAVTEIFGR' A
#
# COMPACT_ATOMS: atom_id res chain seq x y z
N MET A 1 0.38 -10.37 6.51
CA MET A 1 1.30 -9.25 6.74
C MET A 1 0.83 -8.35 7.90
N LYS A 2 1.75 -7.75 8.68
CA LYS A 2 1.40 -6.82 9.79
C LYS A 2 0.79 -5.52 9.25
N GLY A 3 -0.23 -5.00 9.91
CA GLY A 3 -0.89 -3.74 9.59
C GLY A 3 0.04 -2.53 9.60
N ALA A 4 1.10 -2.59 10.41
CA ALA A 4 2.14 -1.55 10.43
C ALA A 4 2.73 -1.29 9.03
N VAL A 5 2.86 -2.33 8.18
CA VAL A 5 3.36 -2.18 6.81
C VAL A 5 2.40 -1.34 5.97
N PHE A 6 1.10 -1.54 6.11
CA PHE A 6 0.08 -0.78 5.38
C PHE A 6 -0.03 0.67 5.86
N VAL A 7 0.16 0.91 7.16
CA VAL A 7 0.23 2.28 7.72
C VAL A 7 1.43 3.03 7.14
N THR A 8 2.61 2.40 7.12
CA THR A 8 3.82 2.98 6.53
C THR A 8 3.68 3.21 5.02
N LEU A 9 3.08 2.26 4.30
CA LEU A 9 2.73 2.38 2.89
C LEU A 9 1.84 3.60 2.63
N LYS A 10 0.76 3.72 3.39
CA LYS A 10 -0.17 4.85 3.32
C LYS A 10 0.57 6.17 3.49
N THR A 11 1.35 6.32 4.56
CA THR A 11 2.13 7.53 4.82
C THR A 11 3.04 7.89 3.65
N MET A 12 3.79 6.93 3.10
CA MET A 12 4.68 7.20 1.95
C MET A 12 3.94 7.69 0.71
N ILE A 13 2.81 7.07 0.39
CA ILE A 13 1.98 7.48 -0.76
C ILE A 13 1.37 8.86 -0.52
N GLU A 14 0.87 9.12 0.68
CA GLU A 14 0.32 10.42 1.05
C GLU A 14 1.37 11.54 0.99
N GLU A 15 2.60 11.27 1.42
CA GLU A 15 3.70 12.24 1.37
C GLU A 15 4.21 12.48 -0.06
N SER A 16 4.28 11.45 -0.90
CA SER A 16 4.85 11.54 -2.25
C SER A 16 3.83 11.97 -3.32
N HIS A 17 2.59 11.51 -3.21
CA HIS A 17 1.53 11.68 -4.22
C HIS A 17 0.24 12.31 -3.68
N GLY A 18 0.19 12.61 -2.38
CA GLY A 18 -0.97 13.19 -1.74
C GLY A 18 -2.02 12.16 -1.30
N PRO A 19 -2.98 12.59 -0.46
CA PRO A 19 -4.03 11.72 0.09
C PRO A 19 -4.98 11.15 -0.95
N THR A 20 -5.14 11.82 -2.09
CA THR A 20 -6.01 11.36 -3.19
C THR A 20 -5.45 10.11 -3.89
N ALA A 21 -4.12 9.97 -3.94
CA ALA A 21 -3.48 8.79 -4.53
C ALA A 21 -3.71 7.55 -3.67
N TRP A 22 -3.64 7.69 -2.33
CA TRP A 22 -3.98 6.59 -1.42
C TRP A 22 -5.43 6.15 -1.58
N ALA A 23 -6.38 7.10 -1.62
CA ALA A 23 -7.79 6.78 -1.83
C ALA A 23 -8.03 6.03 -3.15
N ALA A 24 -7.36 6.43 -4.23
CA ALA A 24 -7.45 5.73 -5.52
C ALA A 24 -6.86 4.31 -5.49
N LEU A 25 -5.80 4.09 -4.70
CA LEU A 25 -5.24 2.75 -4.51
C LEU A 25 -6.19 1.85 -3.71
N VAL A 26 -6.79 2.37 -2.65
CA VAL A 26 -7.80 1.63 -1.86
C VAL A 26 -8.99 1.25 -2.73
N ASP A 27 -9.50 2.17 -3.54
CA ASP A 27 -10.60 1.92 -4.48
C ASP A 27 -10.23 0.85 -5.53
N LYS A 28 -8.99 0.88 -6.03
CA LYS A 28 -8.48 -0.11 -7.00
C LYS A 28 -8.26 -1.50 -6.41
N VAL A 29 -7.70 -1.58 -5.21
CA VAL A 29 -7.41 -2.86 -4.53
C VAL A 29 -8.67 -3.45 -3.92
N ALA A 30 -9.63 -2.61 -3.51
CA ALA A 30 -10.88 -2.98 -2.85
C ALA A 30 -10.68 -4.00 -1.71
N PRO A 31 -9.82 -3.70 -0.71
CA PRO A 31 -9.58 -4.61 0.40
C PRO A 31 -10.81 -4.72 1.30
N GLU A 32 -10.97 -5.85 2.00
CA GLU A 32 -12.08 -6.06 2.94
C GLU A 32 -12.10 -5.03 4.09
N CYS A 33 -10.95 -4.45 4.41
CA CYS A 33 -10.81 -3.44 5.46
C CYS A 33 -10.96 -1.99 4.96
N GLU A 34 -11.34 -1.79 3.70
CA GLU A 34 -11.61 -0.45 3.11
C GLU A 34 -10.45 0.55 3.28
N GLY A 35 -9.20 0.05 3.34
CA GLY A 35 -8.01 0.89 3.52
C GLY A 35 -7.76 1.36 4.96
N VAL A 36 -8.51 0.83 5.94
CA VAL A 36 -8.32 1.10 7.37
C VAL A 36 -7.47 -0.02 7.97
N TYR A 37 -6.20 0.30 8.27
CA TYR A 37 -5.23 -0.65 8.81
C TYR A 37 -4.79 -0.24 10.21
N ASP A 38 -4.87 -1.16 11.17
CA ASP A 38 -4.31 -1.03 12.51
C ASP A 38 -2.91 -1.64 12.58
N ALA A 39 -1.95 -0.93 13.17
CA ALA A 39 -0.55 -1.36 13.20
C ALA A 39 -0.31 -2.70 13.93
N ASN A 40 -1.21 -3.08 14.85
CA ASN A 40 -1.10 -4.28 15.68
C ASN A 40 -1.84 -5.49 15.09
N GLU A 41 -2.71 -5.27 14.10
CA GLU A 41 -3.45 -6.34 13.45
C GLU A 41 -2.66 -6.99 12.32
N ASN A 42 -3.11 -8.18 11.92
CA ASN A 42 -2.59 -8.90 10.77
C ASN A 42 -3.64 -8.94 9.67
N TYR A 43 -3.20 -8.65 8.45
CA TYR A 43 -4.01 -8.63 7.25
C TYR A 43 -3.50 -9.67 6.26
N PRO A 44 -4.30 -10.08 5.26
CA PRO A 44 -3.87 -11.03 4.25
C PRO A 44 -2.63 -10.53 3.51
N ASP A 45 -1.68 -11.43 3.25
CA ASP A 45 -0.51 -11.09 2.42
C ASP A 45 -0.90 -10.76 0.97
N ALA A 46 -2.07 -11.25 0.54
CA ALA A 46 -2.68 -10.92 -0.76
C ALA A 46 -2.94 -9.42 -0.90
N ASP A 47 -3.44 -8.74 0.13
CA ASP A 47 -3.65 -7.28 0.13
C ASP A 47 -2.32 -6.57 -0.12
N ALA A 48 -1.27 -6.93 0.60
CA ALA A 48 0.03 -6.30 0.45
C ALA A 48 0.58 -6.44 -0.97
N ILE A 49 0.46 -7.63 -1.57
CA ILE A 49 0.88 -7.88 -2.95
C ILE A 49 0.03 -7.04 -3.93
N ALA A 50 -1.27 -6.95 -3.71
CA ALA A 50 -2.17 -6.14 -4.55
C ALA A 50 -1.81 -4.65 -4.48
N TYR A 51 -1.54 -4.13 -3.28
CA TYR A 51 -1.07 -2.75 -3.09
C TYR A 51 0.28 -2.49 -3.75
N ILE A 52 1.26 -3.39 -3.59
CA ILE A 52 2.57 -3.26 -4.24
C ILE A 52 2.40 -3.21 -5.76
N GLY A 53 1.54 -4.06 -6.33
CA GLY A 53 1.22 -4.03 -7.76
C GLY A 53 0.59 -2.72 -8.20
N ALA A 54 -0.42 -2.23 -7.47
CA ALA A 54 -1.11 -0.99 -7.79
C ALA A 54 -0.18 0.24 -7.66
N VAL A 55 0.70 0.26 -6.67
CA VAL A 55 1.73 1.30 -6.49
C VAL A 55 2.79 1.23 -7.60
N ALA A 56 3.19 0.03 -8.01
CA ALA A 56 4.12 -0.15 -9.12
C ALA A 56 3.56 0.44 -10.42
N GLU A 57 2.27 0.22 -10.71
CA GLU A 57 1.59 0.86 -11.83
C GLU A 57 1.53 2.39 -11.69
N LEU A 58 1.19 2.90 -10.49
CA LEU A 58 1.12 4.35 -10.20
C LEU A 58 2.48 5.04 -10.42
N LEU A 59 3.56 4.39 -9.98
CA LEU A 59 4.93 4.89 -10.07
C LEU A 59 5.61 4.56 -11.41
N ASN A 60 4.91 3.87 -12.32
CA ASN A 60 5.47 3.31 -13.54
C ASN A 60 6.82 2.59 -13.28
N SER A 61 6.86 1.83 -12.18
CA SER A 61 8.05 1.16 -11.63
C SER A 61 7.78 -0.35 -11.48
N SER A 62 8.83 -1.12 -11.21
CA SER A 62 8.68 -2.56 -10.95
C SER A 62 8.24 -2.82 -9.51
N ALA A 63 7.43 -3.86 -9.28
CA ALA A 63 7.05 -4.30 -7.94
C ALA A 63 8.26 -4.55 -7.02
N SER A 64 9.38 -5.00 -7.57
CA SER A 64 10.65 -5.15 -6.87
C SER A 64 11.25 -3.82 -6.41
N ALA A 65 11.24 -2.79 -7.26
CA ALA A 65 11.70 -1.45 -6.88
C ALA A 65 10.82 -0.85 -5.77
N VAL A 66 9.52 -1.05 -5.89
CA VAL A 66 8.53 -0.65 -4.89
C VAL A 66 8.79 -1.36 -3.55
N THR A 67 9.01 -2.68 -3.59
CA THR A 67 9.33 -3.48 -2.39
C THR A 67 10.66 -3.05 -1.76
N GLU A 68 11.68 -2.68 -2.54
CA GLU A 68 12.94 -2.12 -2.02
C GLU A 68 12.74 -0.76 -1.35
N ILE A 69 11.87 0.10 -1.90
CA ILE A 69 11.51 1.38 -1.28
C ILE A 69 10.81 1.15 0.06
N PHE A 70 9.93 0.13 0.14
CA PHE A 70 9.21 -0.21 1.37
C PHE A 70 10.03 -0.97 2.42
N GLY A 71 11.02 -1.76 1.99
CA GLY A 71 11.82 -2.61 2.86
C GLY A 71 13.06 -1.95 3.45
N ARG A 72 13.32 -0.68 3.11
CA ARG A 72 14.50 0.09 3.52
C ARG A 72 14.23 0.93 4.76
#